data_AF-A0A1S3H1P3-F1
#
_entry.id   AF-A0A1S3H1P3-F1
#
_cell.length_a   1.000
_cell.length_b   1.000
_cell.length_c   1.000
_cell.angle_alpha   90.00
_cell.angle_beta   90.00
_cell.angle_gamma   90.00
#
_symmetry.space_group_name_H-M   'P 1'
#
loop_
_entity.id
_entity.type
_entity.pdbx_description
1 polymer ?
#
loop_
_entity_poly.entity_id
_entity_poly.type
_entity_poly.pdbx_seq_one_letter_code
_entity_poly.pdbx_strand_id
1 'polypeptide(L)'
;MAASTASGSDFEKQRQTCLKFIEKHHNSTDLNGLRDEYQTLPGSESERKLALDQAFRDAVHKQVQSGGDISILTSLINLAVEAVRQELGSHSTPFLLLQDTFDGLELEKCSSLFKFVEDGVATWKSDIFYSAGKNYLLRMCNDLLRRLSKSLDTVFCGRIQLFLARLFPLEEKS
;
A
#
# COMPACT_ATOMS: atom_id res chain seq x y z
N MET A 1 -29.02 21.79 5.75
CA MET A 1 -27.91 21.17 6.48
C MET A 1 -28.39 19.84 7.03
N ALA A 2 -28.08 18.74 6.36
CA ALA A 2 -28.32 17.40 6.86
C ALA A 2 -26.99 16.67 6.82
N ALA A 3 -26.30 16.63 7.96
CA ALA A 3 -25.17 15.75 8.15
C ALA A 3 -25.74 14.33 8.23
N SER A 4 -25.61 13.58 7.13
CA SER A 4 -25.84 12.15 7.11
C SER A 4 -24.74 11.51 7.93
N THR A 5 -25.00 11.26 9.22
CA THR A 5 -24.19 10.34 10.00
C THR A 5 -24.36 8.94 9.41
N ALA A 6 -23.42 8.47 8.58
CA ALA A 6 -23.40 7.07 8.21
C ALA A 6 -23.34 6.25 9.50
N SER A 7 -24.28 5.32 9.64
CA SER A 7 -24.30 4.43 10.80
C SER A 7 -23.07 3.53 10.74
N GLY A 8 -22.51 3.11 11.88
CA GLY A 8 -21.39 2.14 11.88
C GLY A 8 -21.70 0.83 11.14
N SER A 9 -22.99 0.54 10.90
CA SER A 9 -23.44 -0.59 10.07
C SER A 9 -23.17 -0.40 8.58
N ASP A 10 -23.23 0.83 8.08
CA ASP A 10 -23.04 1.13 6.65
C ASP A 10 -21.57 1.06 6.26
N PHE A 11 -20.69 1.58 7.12
CA PHE A 11 -19.24 1.46 6.95
C PHE A 11 -18.78 0.00 6.86
N GLU A 12 -19.26 -0.85 7.77
CA GLU A 12 -18.86 -2.27 7.76
C GLU A 12 -19.35 -2.98 6.49
N LYS A 13 -20.58 -2.70 6.02
CA LYS A 13 -21.08 -3.29 4.76
C LYS A 13 -20.27 -2.83 3.55
N GLN A 14 -19.93 -1.54 3.47
CA GLN A 14 -19.10 -0.98 2.39
C GLN A 14 -17.72 -1.63 2.40
N ARG A 15 -17.06 -1.66 3.55
CA ARG A 15 -15.75 -2.29 3.75
C ARG A 15 -15.76 -3.75 3.32
N GLN A 16 -16.76 -4.53 3.73
CA GLN A 16 -16.90 -5.94 3.33
C GLN A 16 -17.12 -6.11 1.83
N THR A 17 -17.84 -5.18 1.20
CA THR A 17 -18.06 -5.19 -0.26
C THR A 17 -16.75 -4.93 -1.00
N CYS A 18 -16.03 -3.87 -0.64
CA CYS A 18 -14.70 -3.56 -1.16
C CYS A 18 -13.72 -4.72 -0.96
N LEU A 19 -13.70 -5.33 0.24
CA LEU A 19 -12.82 -6.43 0.57
C LEU A 19 -13.06 -7.64 -0.34
N LYS A 20 -14.33 -8.03 -0.54
CA LYS A 20 -14.68 -9.13 -1.46
C LYS A 20 -14.24 -8.85 -2.88
N PHE A 21 -14.38 -7.60 -3.35
CA PHE A 21 -13.89 -7.22 -4.67
C PHE A 21 -12.37 -7.38 -4.76
N ILE A 22 -11.63 -6.82 -3.80
CA ILE A 22 -10.17 -6.89 -3.74
C ILE A 22 -9.70 -8.35 -3.72
N GLU A 23 -10.28 -9.18 -2.85
CA GLU A 23 -9.92 -10.61 -2.76
C GLU A 23 -10.23 -11.37 -4.06
N LYS A 24 -11.30 -11.04 -4.77
CA LYS A 24 -11.66 -11.68 -6.03
C LYS A 24 -10.79 -11.21 -7.21
N HIS A 25 -10.36 -9.95 -7.20
CA HIS A 25 -9.72 -9.29 -8.34
C HIS A 25 -8.25 -8.91 -8.12
N HIS A 26 -7.60 -9.35 -7.03
CA HIS A 26 -6.19 -9.03 -6.78
C HIS A 26 -5.24 -9.47 -7.91
N ASN A 27 -5.57 -10.53 -8.67
CA ASN A 27 -4.77 -10.98 -9.82
C ASN A 27 -5.10 -10.25 -11.14
N SER A 28 -6.07 -9.34 -11.12
CA SER A 28 -6.52 -8.57 -12.28
C SER A 28 -5.97 -7.15 -12.23
N THR A 29 -5.54 -6.63 -13.37
CA THR A 29 -5.26 -5.19 -13.55
C THR A 29 -6.51 -4.39 -13.92
N ASP A 30 -7.63 -5.06 -14.21
CA ASP A 30 -8.89 -4.40 -14.52
C ASP A 30 -9.58 -3.91 -13.24
N LEU A 31 -9.51 -2.60 -13.04
CA LEU A 31 -10.12 -1.87 -11.93
C LEU A 31 -11.38 -1.12 -12.34
N ASN A 32 -11.83 -1.23 -13.59
CA ASN A 32 -13.08 -0.59 -14.01
C ASN A 32 -14.26 -1.14 -13.19
N GLY A 33 -14.26 -2.45 -12.93
CA GLY A 33 -15.24 -3.07 -12.03
C GLY A 33 -15.19 -2.51 -10.60
N LEU A 34 -14.01 -2.18 -10.06
CA LEU A 34 -13.90 -1.59 -8.72
C LEU A 34 -14.49 -0.20 -8.70
N ARG A 35 -14.20 0.61 -9.73
CA ARG A 35 -14.72 1.97 -9.85
C ARG A 35 -16.25 1.96 -9.91
N ASP A 36 -16.81 1.12 -10.76
CA ASP A 36 -18.26 1.01 -10.92
C ASP A 36 -18.92 0.60 -9.60
N GLU A 37 -18.40 -0.44 -8.95
CA GLU A 37 -18.92 -0.90 -7.66
C GLU A 37 -18.75 0.16 -6.56
N TYR A 38 -17.59 0.82 -6.50
CA TYR A 38 -17.29 1.91 -5.56
C TYR A 38 -18.25 3.10 -5.73
N GLN A 39 -18.58 3.46 -6.97
CA GLN A 39 -19.53 4.55 -7.24
C GLN A 39 -20.95 4.23 -6.77
N THR A 40 -21.34 2.96 -6.77
CA THR A 40 -22.66 2.53 -6.26
C THR A 40 -22.75 2.43 -4.75
N LEU A 41 -21.62 2.45 -4.03
CA LEU A 41 -21.62 2.42 -2.57
C LEU A 41 -22.34 3.65 -2.00
N PRO A 42 -23.17 3.49 -0.95
CA PRO A 42 -23.81 4.62 -0.30
C PRO A 42 -22.78 5.52 0.40
N GLY A 43 -23.20 6.70 0.88
CA GLY A 43 -22.35 7.59 1.67
C GLY A 43 -21.52 8.59 0.85
N SER A 44 -20.81 9.45 1.57
CA SER A 44 -19.91 10.45 1.00
C SER A 44 -18.68 9.81 0.36
N GLU A 45 -18.01 10.55 -0.53
CA GLU A 45 -16.73 10.13 -1.11
C GLU A 45 -15.68 9.83 -0.03
N SER A 46 -15.63 10.63 1.04
CA SER A 46 -14.70 10.41 2.16
C SER A 46 -14.98 9.10 2.90
N GLU A 47 -16.25 8.73 3.11
CA GLU A 47 -16.63 7.48 3.79
C GLU A 47 -16.28 6.27 2.92
N ARG A 48 -16.56 6.35 1.62
CA ARG A 48 -16.22 5.29 0.66
C ARG A 48 -14.71 5.08 0.56
N LYS A 49 -13.93 6.18 0.51
CA LYS A 49 -12.46 6.15 0.48
C LYS A 49 -11.92 5.50 1.75
N LEU A 50 -12.44 5.86 2.92
CA LEU A 50 -12.06 5.22 4.19
C LEU A 50 -12.38 3.72 4.20
N ALA A 51 -13.55 3.32 3.72
CA ALA A 51 -13.95 1.91 3.65
C ALA A 51 -13.05 1.10 2.70
N LEU A 52 -12.68 1.68 1.55
CA LEU A 52 -11.77 1.08 0.59
C LEU A 52 -10.34 0.95 1.17
N ASP A 53 -9.82 2.02 1.77
CA ASP A 53 -8.49 2.02 2.40
C ASP A 53 -8.40 0.96 3.52
N GLN A 54 -9.46 0.83 4.33
CA GLN A 54 -9.53 -0.22 5.36
C GLN A 54 -9.59 -1.61 4.74
N ALA A 55 -10.40 -1.82 3.69
CA ALA A 55 -10.50 -3.12 3.01
C ALA A 55 -9.15 -3.59 2.44
N PHE A 56 -8.35 -2.67 1.89
CA PHE A 56 -6.98 -2.99 1.47
C PHE A 56 -6.09 -3.44 2.62
N ARG A 57 -6.15 -2.75 3.77
CA ARG A 57 -5.39 -3.13 4.97
C ARG A 57 -5.79 -4.51 5.48
N ASP A 58 -7.09 -4.82 5.48
CA ASP A 58 -7.56 -6.13 5.92
C ASP A 58 -7.07 -7.25 5.00
N ALA A 59 -7.09 -7.03 3.69
CA ALA A 59 -6.59 -7.99 2.71
C ALA A 59 -5.09 -8.27 2.90
N VAL A 60 -4.28 -7.21 3.09
CA VAL A 60 -2.86 -7.33 3.39
C VAL A 60 -2.64 -8.04 4.72
N HIS A 61 -3.35 -7.66 5.76
CA HIS A 61 -3.21 -8.26 7.10
C HIS A 61 -3.53 -9.77 7.07
N LYS A 62 -4.65 -10.14 6.45
CA LYS A 62 -5.03 -11.55 6.24
C LYS A 62 -3.94 -12.31 5.48
N GLN A 63 -3.36 -11.69 4.46
CA GLN A 63 -2.33 -12.32 3.66
C GLN A 63 -1.01 -12.52 4.41
N VAL A 64 -0.59 -11.52 5.18
CA VAL A 64 0.56 -11.61 6.09
C VAL A 64 0.35 -12.74 7.11
N GLN A 65 -0.83 -12.82 7.73
CA GLN A 65 -1.17 -13.89 8.67
C GLN A 65 -1.21 -15.28 8.02
N SER A 66 -1.54 -15.35 6.74
CA SER A 66 -1.62 -16.61 5.96
C SER A 66 -0.27 -17.05 5.38
N GLY A 67 0.85 -16.47 5.86
CA GLY A 67 2.20 -16.82 5.45
C GLY A 67 2.83 -15.86 4.45
N GLY A 68 2.13 -14.81 4.01
CA GLY A 68 2.73 -13.69 3.27
C GLY A 68 3.28 -14.07 1.90
N ASP A 69 2.44 -14.62 1.01
CA ASP A 69 2.82 -14.81 -0.40
C ASP A 69 3.16 -13.46 -1.04
N ILE A 70 4.40 -13.32 -1.50
CA ILE A 70 4.93 -12.08 -2.07
C ILE A 70 4.16 -11.68 -3.33
N SER A 71 3.75 -12.62 -4.17
CA SER A 71 3.02 -12.33 -5.40
C SER A 71 1.64 -11.74 -5.10
N ILE A 72 0.95 -12.25 -4.08
CA ILE A 72 -0.35 -11.72 -3.68
C ILE A 72 -0.16 -10.33 -3.04
N LEU A 73 0.83 -10.16 -2.16
CA LEU A 73 1.10 -8.88 -1.50
C LEU A 73 1.47 -7.78 -2.51
N THR A 74 2.34 -8.06 -3.47
CA THR A 74 2.69 -7.09 -4.53
C THR A 74 1.48 -6.75 -5.39
N SER A 75 0.63 -7.73 -5.69
CA SER A 75 -0.59 -7.51 -6.47
C SER A 75 -1.60 -6.64 -5.72
N LEU A 76 -1.79 -6.85 -4.41
CA LEU A 76 -2.63 -6.01 -3.55
C LEU A 76 -2.12 -4.57 -3.49
N ILE A 77 -0.79 -4.37 -3.34
CA ILE A 77 -0.19 -3.03 -3.29
C ILE A 77 -0.32 -2.35 -4.67
N ASN A 78 -0.09 -3.06 -5.77
CA ASN A 78 -0.33 -2.54 -7.11
C ASN A 78 -1.78 -2.13 -7.34
N LEU A 79 -2.73 -2.94 -6.85
CA LEU A 79 -4.15 -2.62 -6.93
C LEU A 79 -4.47 -1.34 -6.15
N ALA A 80 -3.85 -1.13 -4.99
CA ALA A 80 -3.97 0.12 -4.23
C ALA A 80 -3.36 1.33 -4.97
N VAL A 81 -2.20 1.16 -5.61
CA VAL A 81 -1.59 2.21 -6.45
C VAL A 81 -2.55 2.63 -7.56
N GLU A 82 -3.15 1.66 -8.24
CA GLU A 82 -4.06 1.96 -9.35
C GLU A 82 -5.40 2.51 -8.84
N ALA A 83 -5.91 2.06 -7.70
CA ALA A 83 -7.07 2.68 -7.04
C ALA A 83 -6.82 4.17 -6.72
N VAL A 84 -5.60 4.54 -6.30
CA VAL A 84 -5.22 5.94 -6.07
C VAL A 84 -5.15 6.72 -7.38
N ARG A 85 -4.59 6.16 -8.46
CA ARG A 85 -4.56 6.80 -9.79
C ARG A 85 -5.96 7.07 -10.34
N GLN A 86 -6.93 6.28 -9.92
CA GLN A 86 -8.35 6.46 -10.24
C GLN A 86 -9.11 7.33 -9.22
N GLU A 87 -8.40 7.99 -8.32
CA GLU A 87 -8.91 8.89 -7.27
C GLU A 87 -9.82 8.21 -6.22
N LEU A 88 -9.88 6.87 -6.20
CA LEU A 88 -10.73 6.08 -5.30
C LEU A 88 -10.15 5.98 -3.88
N GLY A 89 -8.81 5.87 -3.77
CA GLY A 89 -8.08 5.65 -2.51
C GLY A 89 -7.31 6.88 -2.01
N SER A 90 -6.85 6.84 -0.76
CA SER A 90 -5.96 7.86 -0.23
C SER A 90 -4.55 7.71 -0.79
N HIS A 91 -3.87 8.83 -1.10
CA HIS A 91 -2.51 8.78 -1.67
C HIS A 91 -1.49 8.09 -0.76
N SER A 92 -1.75 8.07 0.55
CA SER A 92 -0.91 7.40 1.55
C SER A 92 -1.12 5.88 1.59
N THR A 93 -2.24 5.36 1.06
CA THR A 93 -2.66 3.96 1.23
C THR A 93 -1.59 2.96 0.77
N PRO A 94 -1.01 3.03 -0.44
CA PRO A 94 0.00 2.06 -0.86
C PRO A 94 1.22 2.00 0.07
N PHE A 95 1.61 3.13 0.66
CA PHE A 95 2.74 3.21 1.58
C PHE A 95 2.43 2.62 2.94
N LEU A 96 1.20 2.82 3.42
CA LEU A 96 0.71 2.21 4.65
C LEU A 96 0.64 0.69 4.50
N LEU A 97 0.17 0.20 3.36
CA LEU A 97 0.16 -1.25 3.06
C LEU A 97 1.57 -1.83 2.99
N LEU A 98 2.51 -1.12 2.35
CA LEU A 98 3.92 -1.53 2.34
C LEU A 98 4.47 -1.63 3.76
N GLN A 99 4.24 -0.62 4.59
CA GLN A 99 4.70 -0.61 5.98
C GLN A 99 4.10 -1.78 6.79
N ASP A 100 2.77 -1.95 6.75
CA ASP A 100 2.06 -3.05 7.43
C ASP A 100 2.60 -4.42 6.96
N THR A 101 2.93 -4.54 5.67
CA THR A 101 3.50 -5.75 5.10
C THR A 101 4.91 -6.01 5.62
N PHE A 102 5.81 -5.03 5.55
CA PHE A 102 7.19 -5.22 6.02
C PHE A 102 7.23 -5.51 7.52
N ASP A 103 6.40 -4.85 8.33
CA ASP A 103 6.35 -5.05 9.79
C ASP A 103 5.89 -6.47 10.16
N GLY A 104 5.02 -7.07 9.35
CA GLY A 104 4.51 -8.43 9.58
C GLY A 104 5.27 -9.56 8.87
N LEU A 105 6.21 -9.26 7.97
CA LEU A 105 6.98 -10.26 7.23
C LEU A 105 8.34 -10.60 7.87
N GLU A 106 8.77 -11.83 7.67
CA GLU A 106 10.14 -12.28 7.96
C GLU A 106 11.15 -11.64 7.01
N LEU A 107 12.39 -11.46 7.47
CA LEU A 107 13.44 -10.70 6.75
C LEU A 107 13.73 -11.24 5.34
N GLU A 108 13.71 -12.55 5.14
CA GLU A 108 13.92 -13.17 3.83
C GLU A 108 12.86 -12.72 2.81
N LYS A 109 11.59 -12.67 3.24
CA LYS A 109 10.46 -12.21 2.44
C LYS A 109 10.50 -10.70 2.21
N CYS A 110 10.95 -9.92 3.20
CA CYS A 110 11.18 -8.49 3.05
C CYS A 110 12.16 -8.19 1.90
N SER A 111 13.25 -8.95 1.77
CA SER A 111 14.23 -8.76 0.67
C SER A 111 13.61 -8.97 -0.71
N SER A 112 12.71 -9.95 -0.82
CA SER A 112 11.99 -10.26 -2.07
C SER A 112 10.93 -9.19 -2.38
N LEU A 113 10.15 -8.78 -1.39
CA LEU A 113 9.16 -7.70 -1.55
C LEU A 113 9.84 -6.35 -1.86
N PHE A 114 11.01 -6.08 -1.30
CA PHE A 114 11.74 -4.84 -1.55
C PHE A 114 12.13 -4.70 -3.03
N LYS A 115 12.32 -5.80 -3.75
CA LYS A 115 12.56 -5.75 -5.20
C LYS A 115 11.41 -5.08 -5.94
N PHE A 116 10.17 -5.38 -5.56
CA PHE A 116 9.00 -4.71 -6.12
C PHE A 116 9.01 -3.19 -5.83
N VAL A 117 9.44 -2.79 -4.63
CA VAL A 117 9.60 -1.37 -4.26
C VAL A 117 10.68 -0.70 -5.11
N GLU A 118 11.81 -1.37 -5.34
CA GLU A 118 12.91 -0.90 -6.19
C GLU A 118 12.48 -0.73 -7.65
N ASP A 119 11.75 -1.70 -8.19
CA ASP A 119 11.24 -1.65 -9.56
C ASP A 119 10.17 -0.55 -9.72
N GLY A 120 9.46 -0.23 -8.63
CA GLY A 120 8.43 0.82 -8.57
C GLY A 120 8.93 2.26 -8.39
N VAL A 121 10.24 2.54 -8.41
CA VAL A 121 10.79 3.90 -8.18
C VAL A 121 10.11 4.98 -9.01
N ALA A 122 9.80 4.73 -10.27
CA ALA A 122 9.11 5.69 -11.13
C ALA A 122 7.72 6.05 -10.60
N THR A 123 6.97 5.07 -10.07
CA THR A 123 5.68 5.29 -9.42
C THR A 123 5.84 6.18 -8.19
N TRP A 124 6.81 5.86 -7.33
CA TRP A 124 7.03 6.59 -6.06
C TRP A 124 7.51 8.02 -6.26
N LYS A 125 8.20 8.32 -7.37
CA LYS A 125 8.66 9.67 -7.73
C LYS A 125 7.63 10.49 -8.51
N SER A 126 6.51 9.90 -8.92
CA SER A 126 5.46 10.66 -9.60
C SER A 126 4.76 11.65 -8.66
N ASP A 127 4.22 12.73 -9.21
CA ASP A 127 3.62 13.83 -8.44
C ASP A 127 2.48 13.38 -7.51
N ILE A 128 1.71 12.37 -7.94
CA ILE A 128 0.60 11.78 -7.17
C ILE A 128 1.10 11.22 -5.84
N PHE A 129 2.29 10.61 -5.85
CA PHE A 129 2.78 9.74 -4.79
C PHE A 129 3.93 10.35 -3.98
N TYR A 130 4.77 11.19 -4.60
CA TYR A 130 6.01 11.64 -3.97
C TYR A 130 5.78 12.40 -2.67
N SER A 131 4.89 13.40 -2.68
CA SER A 131 4.62 14.23 -1.50
C SER A 131 3.99 13.44 -0.35
N ALA A 132 3.11 12.49 -0.67
CA ALA A 132 2.44 11.67 0.33
C ALA A 132 3.34 10.54 0.85
N GLY A 133 4.27 10.04 0.03
CA GLY A 133 4.98 8.79 0.25
C GLY A 133 6.41 8.88 0.75
N LYS A 134 7.14 9.97 0.45
CA LYS A 134 8.60 10.02 0.69
C LYS A 134 8.99 9.76 2.15
N ASN A 135 8.23 10.29 3.10
CA ASN A 135 8.48 10.08 4.53
C ASN A 135 8.09 8.67 5.02
N TYR A 136 7.15 8.00 4.36
CA TYR A 136 6.86 6.59 4.65
C TYR A 136 7.97 5.70 4.13
N LEU A 137 8.41 5.91 2.89
CA LEU A 137 9.51 5.16 2.28
C LEU A 137 10.80 5.30 3.09
N LEU A 138 11.13 6.51 3.54
CA LEU A 138 12.29 6.76 4.40
C LEU A 138 12.20 5.99 5.74
N ARG A 139 11.07 6.09 6.43
CA ARG A 139 10.86 5.40 7.71
C ARG A 139 10.95 3.89 7.57
N MET A 140 10.23 3.34 6.61
CA MET A 140 10.24 1.91 6.29
C MET A 140 11.64 1.39 5.94
N CYS A 141 12.40 2.12 5.13
CA CYS A 141 13.78 1.75 4.81
C CYS A 141 14.68 1.77 6.06
N ASN A 142 14.54 2.80 6.91
CA ASN A 142 15.30 2.89 8.16
C ASN A 142 14.91 1.78 9.15
N ASP A 143 13.64 1.40 9.21
CA ASP A 143 13.16 0.33 10.08
C ASP A 143 13.69 -1.04 9.60
N LEU A 144 13.70 -1.29 8.29
CA LEU A 144 14.36 -2.46 7.70
C LEU A 144 15.86 -2.48 8.04
N LEU A 145 16.58 -1.38 7.83
CA LEU A 145 18.01 -1.28 8.16
C LEU A 145 18.31 -1.54 9.65
N ARG A 146 17.40 -1.18 10.57
CA ARG A 146 17.54 -1.50 12.01
C ARG A 146 17.30 -2.97 12.31
N ARG A 147 16.43 -3.65 11.55
CA ARG A 147 16.13 -5.08 11.71
C ARG A 147 17.22 -5.98 11.11
N LEU A 148 17.94 -5.50 10.10
CA LEU A 148 18.99 -6.26 9.42
C LEU A 148 20.26 -6.38 10.27
N SER A 149 20.88 -7.56 10.22
CA SER A 149 22.19 -7.76 10.84
C SER A 149 23.26 -7.20 9.90
N LYS A 150 24.02 -6.20 10.37
CA LYS A 150 25.05 -5.52 9.57
C LYS A 150 26.13 -6.45 9.02
N SER A 151 26.34 -7.64 9.60
CA SER A 151 27.38 -8.60 9.18
C SER A 151 26.89 -9.69 8.23
N LEU A 152 25.58 -9.96 8.15
CA LEU A 152 25.03 -11.07 7.35
C LEU A 152 24.22 -10.57 6.14
N ASP A 153 23.57 -9.41 6.26
CA ASP A 153 22.62 -8.91 5.25
C ASP A 153 23.18 -7.75 4.40
N THR A 154 24.49 -7.72 4.19
CA THR A 154 25.20 -6.59 3.55
C THR A 154 24.67 -6.23 2.17
N VAL A 155 24.27 -7.24 1.38
CA VAL A 155 23.68 -7.05 0.05
C VAL A 155 22.32 -6.36 0.13
N PHE A 156 21.46 -6.77 1.07
CA PHE A 156 20.13 -6.17 1.21
C PHE A 156 20.23 -4.75 1.78
N CYS A 157 21.10 -4.51 2.75
CA CYS A 157 21.42 -3.15 3.23
C CYS A 157 21.87 -2.23 2.08
N GLY A 158 22.76 -2.71 1.20
CA GLY A 158 23.23 -1.94 0.04
C GLY A 158 22.12 -1.60 -0.95
N ARG A 159 21.19 -2.54 -1.21
CA ARG A 159 19.99 -2.30 -2.03
C ARG A 159 19.10 -1.20 -1.43
N ILE A 160 18.84 -1.25 -0.13
CA ILE A 160 18.04 -0.22 0.55
C ILE A 160 18.70 1.16 0.44
N GLN A 161 20.01 1.25 0.69
CA GLN A 161 20.74 2.52 0.59
C GLN A 161 20.75 3.06 -0.84
N LEU A 162 20.92 2.20 -1.84
CA LEU A 162 20.87 2.60 -3.24
C LEU A 162 19.47 3.07 -3.65
N PHE A 163 18.42 2.41 -3.17
CA PHE A 163 17.03 2.86 -3.37
C PHE A 163 16.80 4.26 -2.78
N LEU A 164 17.22 4.49 -1.52
CA LEU A 164 17.11 5.80 -0.88
C LEU A 164 17.84 6.89 -1.67
N ALA A 165 19.07 6.62 -2.13
CA ALA A 165 19.85 7.55 -2.94
C ALA A 165 19.20 7.86 -4.30
N ARG A 166 18.41 6.93 -4.86
CA ARG A 166 17.66 7.15 -6.11
C ARG A 166 16.34 7.88 -5.88
N LEU A 167 15.69 7.64 -4.74
CA LEU A 167 14.40 8.22 -4.40
C LEU A 167 14.53 9.72 -4.09
N PHE A 168 15.51 10.10 -3.26
CA PHE A 168 15.73 11.47 -2.85
C PHE A 168 16.70 12.18 -3.81
N PRO A 169 16.29 13.29 -4.46
CA PRO A 169 17.22 14.13 -5.21
C PRO A 169 18.35 14.61 -4.31
N LEU A 170 19.58 14.70 -4.83
CA LEU A 170 20.76 15.18 -4.09
C LEU A 170 20.61 16.60 -3.49
N GLU A 171 19.58 17.32 -3.92
CA GLU A 171 19.29 18.72 -3.60
C GLU A 171 18.29 18.87 -2.44
N GLU A 172 17.57 17.80 -2.04
CA GLU A 172 16.70 17.83 -0.87
C GLU A 172 17.53 17.58 0.41
N LYS A 173 17.76 18.61 1.22
CA LYS A 173 18.29 18.43 2.59
C LYS A 173 17.23 17.73 3.46
N SER A 174 17.63 16.63 4.12
CA SER A 174 16.82 15.89 5.10
C SER A 174 16.46 16.72 6.33
#